data_AF-A0A971TGF2-F1
#
_entry.id   AF-A0A971TGF2-F1
#
_cell.length_a   1.000
_cell.length_b   1.000
_cell.length_c   1.000
_cell.angle_alpha   90.00
_cell.angle_beta   90.00
_cell.angle_gamma   90.00
#
_symmetry.space_group_name_H-M   'P 1'
#
loop_
_entity.id
_entity.type
_entity.pdbx_description
1 polymer ?
#
loop_
_entity_poly.entity_id
_entity_poly.type
_entity_poly.pdbx_seq_one_letter_code
_entity_poly.pdbx_strand_id
1 'polypeptide(L)'
;MNATAPAVQPRWKVALSMMINPGEVVKNQMSQVPWPFSLLISGLSFTLFFLQTGLDMLRTGQINTSTVVLITMLGLVYGTVGIALIAAMAWALAQGSERSYTIDWAISSFALGYSATLIYALLGVIFSLAFGWKTAVAFGVTGVLWALRPTLFTVRQMSGDRIAFSIALATLCGAILLFGWALLGRLGF
;
A
#
# COMPACT_ATOMS: atom_id res chain seq x y z
N MET A 1 -4.88 31.24 -29.21
CA MET A 1 -4.79 31.03 -27.74
C MET A 1 -3.79 29.91 -27.51
N ASN A 2 -2.65 30.22 -26.89
CA ASN A 2 -1.49 29.34 -26.80
C ASN A 2 -1.75 28.16 -25.85
N ALA A 3 -1.66 26.95 -26.39
CA ALA A 3 -1.59 25.72 -25.61
C ALA A 3 -0.26 25.71 -24.85
N THR A 4 -0.30 25.89 -23.53
CA THR A 4 0.86 25.68 -22.66
C THR A 4 1.22 24.20 -22.68
N ALA A 5 2.32 23.86 -23.34
CA ALA A 5 2.90 22.52 -23.31
C ALA A 5 3.15 22.08 -21.85
N PRO A 6 2.86 20.83 -21.47
CA PRO A 6 3.16 20.34 -20.13
C PRO A 6 4.67 20.43 -19.91
N ALA A 7 5.09 21.19 -18.89
CA ALA A 7 6.50 21.38 -18.57
C ALA A 7 7.16 20.02 -18.32
N VAL A 8 8.13 19.65 -19.17
CA VAL A 8 8.94 18.44 -19.02
C VAL A 8 9.71 18.56 -17.70
N GLN A 9 9.30 17.82 -16.67
CA GLN A 9 10.01 17.84 -15.39
C GLN A 9 11.46 17.36 -15.59
N PRO A 10 12.45 18.03 -15.00
CA PRO A 10 13.85 17.65 -15.16
C PRO A 10 14.08 16.25 -14.57
N ARG A 11 14.73 15.37 -15.34
CA ARG A 11 14.92 13.94 -15.05
C ARG A 11 15.52 13.65 -13.66
N TRP A 12 16.37 14.54 -13.14
CA TRP A 12 16.94 14.39 -11.80
C TRP A 12 15.91 14.60 -10.68
N LYS A 13 14.93 15.50 -10.85
CA LYS A 13 13.83 15.68 -9.88
C LYS A 13 12.89 14.49 -9.91
N VAL A 14 12.68 13.87 -11.07
CA VAL A 14 11.93 12.62 -11.19
C VAL A 14 12.66 11.49 -10.47
N ALA A 15 13.97 11.32 -10.68
CA ALA A 15 14.77 10.32 -9.97
C ALA A 15 14.74 10.53 -8.44
N LEU A 16 14.93 11.77 -7.99
CA LEU A 16 14.92 12.12 -6.57
C LEU A 16 13.53 11.91 -5.94
N SER A 17 12.44 12.29 -6.65
CA SER A 17 11.08 12.00 -6.20
C SER A 17 10.74 10.51 -6.24
N MET A 18 11.31 9.73 -7.16
CA MET A 18 11.21 8.26 -7.15
C MET A 18 11.93 7.64 -5.96
N MET A 19 13.07 8.20 -5.55
CA MET A 19 13.80 7.75 -4.36
C MET A 19 13.12 8.16 -3.05
N ILE A 20 12.43 9.30 -3.01
CA ILE A 20 11.83 9.87 -1.79
C ILE A 20 10.36 9.45 -1.63
N ASN A 21 9.62 9.31 -2.73
CA ASN A 21 8.20 8.97 -2.72
C ASN A 21 7.79 8.20 -4.01
N PRO A 22 8.28 6.96 -4.18
CA PRO A 22 8.01 6.17 -5.38
C PRO A 22 6.51 5.97 -5.61
N GLY A 23 5.72 5.83 -4.53
CA GLY A 23 4.28 5.64 -4.62
C GLY A 23 3.52 6.86 -5.14
N GLU A 24 3.99 8.08 -4.87
CA GLU A 24 3.38 9.29 -5.43
C GLU A 24 3.71 9.47 -6.91
N VAL A 25 4.95 9.17 -7.31
CA VAL A 25 5.35 9.21 -8.74
C VAL A 25 4.53 8.21 -9.55
N VAL A 26 4.36 6.99 -9.04
CA VAL A 26 3.53 5.96 -9.68
C VAL A 26 2.06 6.37 -9.69
N LYS A 27 1.52 6.90 -8.59
CA LYS A 27 0.15 7.42 -8.52
C LYS A 27 -0.12 8.49 -9.58
N ASN A 28 0.77 9.47 -9.73
CA ASN A 28 0.58 10.57 -10.68
C ASN A 28 0.57 10.08 -12.13
N GLN A 29 1.39 9.08 -12.46
CA GLN A 29 1.38 8.44 -13.78
C GLN A 29 0.17 7.52 -14.00
N MET A 30 -0.38 6.92 -12.94
CA MET A 30 -1.48 5.97 -12.99
C MET A 30 -2.86 6.58 -12.66
N SER A 31 -2.98 7.91 -12.62
CA SER A 31 -4.24 8.62 -12.35
C SER A 31 -5.37 8.33 -13.35
N GLN A 32 -5.06 7.70 -14.49
CA GLN A 32 -6.02 7.27 -15.51
C GLN A 32 -6.43 5.80 -15.40
N VAL A 33 -5.87 5.03 -14.46
CA VAL A 33 -6.15 3.59 -14.32
C VAL A 33 -7.47 3.39 -13.55
N PRO A 34 -8.42 2.60 -14.07
CA PRO A 34 -9.66 2.30 -13.38
C PRO A 34 -9.41 1.59 -12.04
N TRP A 35 -10.23 1.91 -11.03
CA TRP A 35 -10.08 1.43 -9.66
C TRP A 35 -9.98 -0.10 -9.50
N PRO A 36 -10.66 -0.96 -10.29
CA PRO A 36 -10.53 -2.41 -10.13
C PRO A 36 -9.12 -2.91 -10.45
N PHE A 37 -8.45 -2.28 -11.43
CA PHE A 37 -7.09 -2.65 -11.81
C PHE A 37 -6.07 -2.12 -10.82
N SER A 38 -6.31 -0.93 -10.24
CA SER A 38 -5.45 -0.40 -9.17
C SER A 38 -5.40 -1.33 -7.96
N LEU A 39 -6.51 -1.99 -7.62
CA LEU A 39 -6.57 -2.97 -6.53
C LEU A 39 -5.73 -4.22 -6.77
N LEU A 40 -5.34 -4.53 -8.02
CA LEU A 40 -4.39 -5.62 -8.27
C LEU A 40 -3.02 -5.32 -7.69
N ILE A 41 -2.59 -4.05 -7.69
CA ILE A 41 -1.28 -3.66 -7.14
C ILE A 41 -1.26 -3.92 -5.63
N SER A 42 -2.27 -3.45 -4.90
CA SER A 42 -2.37 -3.68 -3.47
C SER A 42 -2.68 -5.15 -3.14
N GLY A 43 -3.54 -5.81 -3.92
CA GLY A 43 -3.83 -7.23 -3.76
C GLY A 43 -2.57 -8.09 -3.87
N LEU A 44 -1.76 -7.89 -4.92
CA LEU A 44 -0.50 -8.60 -5.11
C LEU A 44 0.53 -8.23 -4.03
N SER A 45 0.62 -6.95 -3.63
CA SER A 45 1.58 -6.54 -2.61
C SER A 45 1.32 -7.24 -1.28
N PHE A 46 0.06 -7.29 -0.84
CA PHE A 46 -0.30 -7.96 0.40
C PHE A 46 -0.28 -9.48 0.27
N THR A 47 -0.61 -10.06 -0.89
CA THR A 47 -0.43 -11.50 -1.13
C THR A 47 1.02 -11.91 -0.92
N LEU A 48 1.97 -11.20 -1.53
CA LEU A 48 3.40 -11.50 -1.40
C LEU A 48 3.95 -11.20 0.00
N PHE A 49 3.45 -10.15 0.66
CA PHE A 49 3.82 -9.86 2.04
C PHE A 49 3.34 -10.95 3.01
N PHE A 50 2.10 -11.42 2.84
CA PHE A 50 1.55 -12.49 3.67
C PHE A 50 2.18 -13.84 3.35
N LEU A 51 2.55 -14.10 2.09
CA LEU A 51 3.36 -15.26 1.73
C LEU A 51 4.70 -15.24 2.49
N GLN A 52 5.41 -14.10 2.52
CA GLN A 52 6.63 -13.98 3.33
C GLN A 52 6.37 -14.22 4.81
N THR A 53 5.26 -13.69 5.34
CA THR A 53 4.86 -13.92 6.74
C THR A 53 4.67 -15.43 7.00
N GLY A 54 3.94 -16.13 6.12
CA GLY A 54 3.74 -17.57 6.21
C GLY A 54 5.05 -18.36 6.06
N LEU A 55 5.93 -18.00 5.13
CA LEU A 55 7.24 -18.64 4.96
C LEU A 55 8.13 -18.46 6.20
N ASP A 56 8.09 -17.27 6.81
CA ASP A 56 8.85 -16.98 8.03
C ASP A 56 8.36 -17.81 9.21
N MET A 57 7.04 -17.97 9.34
CA MET A 57 6.40 -18.81 10.37
C MET A 57 6.61 -20.31 10.12
N LEU A 58 6.61 -20.75 8.86
CA LEU A 58 6.93 -22.13 8.50
C LEU A 58 8.37 -22.48 8.88
N ARG A 59 9.32 -21.56 8.63
CA ARG A 59 10.74 -21.76 9.00
C ARG A 59 10.98 -21.78 10.51
N THR A 60 10.14 -21.13 11.30
CA THR A 60 10.20 -21.22 12.77
C THR A 60 9.47 -22.43 13.33
N GLY A 61 8.86 -23.27 12.48
CA GLY A 61 8.08 -24.43 12.90
C GLY A 61 6.76 -24.05 13.59
N GLN A 62 6.29 -22.82 13.43
CA GLN A 62 5.05 -22.35 14.06
C GLN A 62 3.80 -22.83 13.34
N ILE A 63 3.89 -23.06 12.03
CA ILE A 63 2.73 -23.42 11.19
C ILE A 63 3.10 -24.47 10.14
N ASN A 64 2.07 -25.10 9.56
CA ASN A 64 2.20 -26.05 8.46
C ASN A 64 2.12 -25.39 7.07
N THR A 65 2.52 -26.12 6.03
CA THR A 65 2.47 -25.63 4.63
C THR A 65 1.04 -25.27 4.18
N SER A 66 0.01 -25.98 4.67
CA SER A 66 -1.39 -25.64 4.39
C SER A 66 -1.77 -24.27 4.94
N THR A 67 -1.32 -23.94 6.14
CA THR A 67 -1.53 -22.63 6.77
C THR A 67 -0.83 -21.52 5.99
N VAL A 68 0.32 -21.78 5.36
CA VAL A 68 1.00 -20.80 4.48
C VAL A 68 0.11 -20.39 3.30
N VAL A 69 -0.55 -21.36 2.65
CA VAL A 69 -1.48 -21.08 1.55
C VAL A 69 -2.67 -20.25 2.05
N LEU A 70 -3.23 -20.60 3.21
CA LEU A 70 -4.34 -19.86 3.80
C LEU A 70 -3.96 -18.41 4.13
N ILE A 71 -2.82 -18.19 4.79
CA ILE A 71 -2.29 -16.84 5.10
C ILE A 71 -2.07 -16.05 3.80
N THR A 72 -1.56 -16.69 2.74
CA THR A 72 -1.36 -16.04 1.43
C THR A 72 -2.69 -15.59 0.82
N MET A 73 -3.72 -16.43 0.87
CA MET A 73 -5.07 -16.09 0.40
C MET A 73 -5.71 -14.97 1.22
N LEU A 74 -5.51 -14.96 2.55
CA LEU A 74 -5.93 -13.85 3.40
C LEU A 74 -5.22 -12.55 3.01
N GLY A 75 -3.95 -12.61 2.62
CA GLY A 75 -3.21 -11.47 2.08
C GLY A 75 -3.88 -10.86 0.85
N LEU A 76 -4.41 -11.67 -0.07
CA LEU A 76 -5.15 -11.18 -1.22
C LEU A 76 -6.43 -10.43 -0.82
N VAL A 77 -7.21 -11.02 0.09
CA VAL A 77 -8.45 -10.38 0.61
C VAL A 77 -8.11 -9.08 1.34
N TYR A 78 -7.03 -9.09 2.14
CA TYR A 78 -6.55 -7.94 2.88
C TYR A 78 -6.12 -6.80 1.95
N GLY A 79 -5.35 -7.12 0.91
CA GLY A 79 -4.86 -6.15 -0.07
C GLY A 79 -5.91 -5.62 -1.04
N THR A 80 -7.04 -6.31 -1.19
CA THR A 80 -8.13 -5.89 -2.08
C THR A 80 -9.27 -5.27 -1.27
N VAL A 81 -10.04 -6.10 -0.57
CA VAL A 81 -11.20 -5.68 0.23
C VAL A 81 -10.77 -4.78 1.38
N GLY A 82 -9.71 -5.14 2.11
CA GLY A 82 -9.22 -4.33 3.23
C GLY A 82 -8.79 -2.93 2.81
N ILE A 83 -8.04 -2.81 1.70
CA ILE A 83 -7.63 -1.52 1.16
C ILE A 83 -8.80 -0.71 0.62
N ALA A 84 -9.74 -1.34 -0.09
CA ALA A 84 -10.95 -0.66 -0.56
C ALA A 84 -11.78 -0.10 0.60
N LEU A 85 -11.96 -0.87 1.69
CA LEU A 85 -12.67 -0.44 2.90
C LEU A 85 -11.95 0.70 3.62
N ILE A 86 -10.63 0.64 3.75
CA ILE A 86 -9.84 1.71 4.36
C ILE A 86 -9.92 2.98 3.52
N ALA A 87 -9.83 2.87 2.20
CA ALA A 87 -9.97 4.01 1.29
C ALA A 87 -11.37 4.64 1.39
N ALA A 88 -12.43 3.81 1.42
CA ALA A 88 -13.80 4.28 1.59
C ALA A 88 -14.01 4.96 2.95
N MET A 89 -13.45 4.40 4.03
CA MET A 89 -13.47 5.02 5.36
C MET A 89 -12.74 6.36 5.36
N ALA A 90 -11.52 6.41 4.80
CA ALA A 90 -10.73 7.63 4.74
C ALA A 90 -11.43 8.72 3.92
N TRP A 91 -12.03 8.33 2.79
CA TRP A 91 -12.87 9.20 1.98
C TRP A 91 -14.06 9.72 2.79
N ALA A 92 -14.86 8.85 3.40
CA ALA A 92 -16.04 9.22 4.18
C ALA A 92 -15.72 10.19 5.33
N LEU A 93 -14.59 10.00 6.01
CA LEU A 93 -14.12 10.90 7.08
C LEU A 93 -13.57 12.22 6.54
N ALA A 94 -13.00 12.22 5.33
CA ALA A 94 -12.42 13.42 4.70
C ALA A 94 -13.46 14.33 4.03
N GLN A 95 -14.66 13.81 3.71
CA GLN A 95 -15.78 14.51 3.03
C GLN A 95 -16.26 15.83 3.67
N GLY A 96 -15.74 16.18 4.85
CA GLY A 96 -15.98 17.48 5.49
C GLY A 96 -15.26 18.69 4.84
N SER A 97 -14.52 18.52 3.73
CA SER A 97 -13.87 19.62 3.01
C SER A 97 -13.75 19.28 1.52
N GLU A 98 -14.15 20.20 0.65
CA GLU A 98 -14.11 20.16 -0.83
C GLU A 98 -14.57 18.85 -1.50
N ARG A 99 -15.81 18.86 -2.02
CA ARG A 99 -16.54 17.74 -2.64
C ARG A 99 -16.00 17.24 -4.01
N SER A 100 -14.75 17.53 -4.34
CA SER A 100 -14.21 17.38 -5.69
C SER A 100 -13.77 15.95 -6.03
N TYR A 101 -13.48 15.11 -5.03
CA TYR A 101 -12.89 13.78 -5.23
C TYR A 101 -13.92 12.65 -5.04
N THR A 102 -14.00 11.76 -6.02
CA THR A 102 -14.88 10.59 -5.99
C THR A 102 -14.30 9.43 -5.16
N ILE A 103 -15.17 8.52 -4.72
CA ILE A 103 -14.75 7.31 -3.99
C ILE A 103 -13.85 6.42 -4.86
N ASP A 104 -14.13 6.32 -6.16
CA ASP A 104 -13.33 5.54 -7.11
C ASP A 104 -11.89 6.06 -7.17
N TRP A 105 -11.72 7.38 -7.21
CA TRP A 105 -10.40 8.01 -7.18
C TRP A 105 -9.68 7.75 -5.85
N ALA A 106 -10.39 7.76 -4.73
CA ALA A 106 -9.82 7.46 -3.42
C ALA A 106 -9.30 6.01 -3.35
N ILE A 107 -10.11 5.04 -3.82
CA ILE A 107 -9.74 3.63 -3.88
C ILE A 107 -8.51 3.43 -4.78
N SER A 108 -8.51 3.98 -6.00
CA SER A 108 -7.35 3.91 -6.89
C SER A 108 -6.11 4.51 -6.24
N SER A 109 -6.23 5.69 -5.64
CA SER A 109 -5.10 6.40 -5.04
C SER A 109 -4.48 5.65 -3.85
N PHE A 110 -5.32 5.05 -3.00
CA PHE A 110 -4.84 4.21 -1.89
C PHE A 110 -4.17 2.94 -2.41
N ALA A 111 -4.80 2.24 -3.36
CA ALA A 111 -4.28 0.99 -3.91
C ALA A 111 -2.92 1.17 -4.60
N LEU A 112 -2.78 2.23 -5.41
CA LEU A 112 -1.53 2.58 -6.09
C LEU A 112 -0.42 3.01 -5.10
N GLY A 113 -0.79 3.51 -3.92
CA GLY A 113 0.15 3.84 -2.85
C GLY A 113 1.00 2.65 -2.39
N TYR A 114 0.51 1.42 -2.58
CA TYR A 114 1.22 0.17 -2.25
C TYR A 114 2.15 -0.32 -3.37
N SER A 115 2.35 0.45 -4.44
CA SER A 115 3.34 0.13 -5.48
C SER A 115 4.75 -0.10 -4.92
N ALA A 116 5.18 0.74 -3.98
CA ALA A 116 6.45 0.53 -3.27
C ALA A 116 6.42 -0.80 -2.49
N THR A 117 5.34 -1.06 -1.77
CA THR A 117 5.14 -2.31 -1.01
C THR A 117 5.25 -3.54 -1.91
N LEU A 118 4.72 -3.49 -3.13
CA LEU A 118 4.83 -4.58 -4.10
C LEU A 118 6.30 -4.87 -4.46
N ILE A 119 7.09 -3.83 -4.75
CA ILE A 119 8.52 -3.97 -5.08
C ILE A 119 9.28 -4.56 -3.90
N TYR A 120 9.08 -4.01 -2.69
CA TYR A 120 9.70 -4.55 -1.48
C TYR A 120 9.28 -5.99 -1.24
N ALA A 121 8.01 -6.34 -1.43
CA ALA A 121 7.53 -7.68 -1.22
C ALA A 121 8.10 -8.70 -2.24
N LEU A 122 8.25 -8.31 -3.50
CA LEU A 122 8.91 -9.12 -4.52
C LEU A 122 10.37 -9.41 -4.15
N LEU A 123 11.12 -8.36 -3.78
CA LEU A 123 12.50 -8.52 -3.31
C LEU A 123 12.55 -9.42 -2.07
N GLY A 124 11.66 -9.19 -1.11
CA GLY A 124 11.56 -10.01 0.10
C GLY A 124 11.36 -11.49 -0.22
N VAL A 125 10.43 -11.85 -1.12
CA VAL A 125 10.24 -13.25 -1.54
C VAL A 125 11.50 -13.82 -2.19
N ILE A 126 12.16 -13.08 -3.08
CA ILE A 126 13.41 -13.52 -3.72
C ILE A 126 14.49 -13.82 -2.67
N PHE A 127 14.72 -12.91 -1.73
CA PHE A 127 15.71 -13.10 -0.67
C PHE A 127 15.33 -14.24 0.29
N SER A 128 14.03 -14.37 0.58
CA SER A 128 13.51 -15.45 1.42
C SER A 128 13.78 -16.81 0.78
N LEU A 129 13.53 -16.97 -0.52
CA LEU A 129 13.75 -18.23 -1.24
C LEU A 129 15.23 -18.52 -1.49
N ALA A 130 16.02 -17.50 -1.85
CA ALA A 130 17.45 -17.67 -2.17
C ALA A 130 18.33 -17.88 -0.93
N PHE A 131 18.05 -17.18 0.17
CA PHE A 131 18.91 -17.17 1.36
C PHE A 131 18.25 -17.75 2.61
N GLY A 132 16.97 -18.14 2.55
CA GLY A 132 16.24 -18.65 3.71
C GLY A 132 15.95 -17.59 4.79
N TRP A 133 16.07 -16.30 4.44
CA TRP A 133 15.93 -15.21 5.40
C TRP A 133 14.49 -14.96 5.81
N LYS A 134 14.32 -14.44 7.03
CA LYS A 134 13.03 -13.95 7.53
C LYS A 134 12.79 -12.53 7.02
N THR A 135 12.01 -12.40 5.95
CA THR A 135 11.89 -11.15 5.19
C THR A 135 10.59 -10.38 5.44
N ALA A 136 9.61 -10.96 6.13
CA ALA A 136 8.31 -10.33 6.33
C ALA A 136 8.42 -8.98 7.04
N VAL A 137 9.27 -8.86 8.07
CA VAL A 137 9.49 -7.59 8.77
C VAL A 137 10.39 -6.66 7.94
N ALA A 138 11.53 -7.16 7.47
CA ALA A 138 12.54 -6.32 6.82
C ALA A 138 12.05 -5.72 5.48
N PHE A 139 11.28 -6.48 4.70
CA PHE A 139 10.79 -6.06 3.39
C PHE A 139 9.30 -5.76 3.42
N GLY A 140 8.48 -6.66 4.00
CA GLY A 140 7.04 -6.51 4.03
C GLY A 140 6.56 -5.29 4.83
N VAL A 141 6.85 -5.25 6.14
CA VAL A 141 6.45 -4.13 7.01
C VAL A 141 7.08 -2.82 6.51
N THR A 142 8.36 -2.83 6.13
CA THR A 142 9.02 -1.66 5.52
C THR A 142 8.26 -1.17 4.29
N GLY A 143 7.87 -2.07 3.40
CA GLY A 143 7.08 -1.74 2.21
C GLY A 143 5.74 -1.09 2.56
N VAL A 144 5.05 -1.56 3.60
CA VAL A 144 3.79 -0.96 4.09
C VAL A 144 4.05 0.43 4.67
N LEU A 145 5.14 0.62 5.42
CA LEU A 145 5.52 1.94 5.95
C LEU A 145 5.83 2.95 4.83
N TRP A 146 6.39 2.49 3.71
CA TRP A 146 6.61 3.33 2.53
C TRP A 146 5.30 3.82 1.88
N ALA A 147 4.19 3.10 2.07
CA ALA A 147 2.87 3.53 1.59
C ALA A 147 2.25 4.66 2.46
N LEU A 148 2.81 4.97 3.63
CA LEU A 148 2.31 6.05 4.51
C LEU A 148 2.42 7.44 3.87
N ARG A 149 3.47 7.70 3.08
CA ARG A 149 3.62 8.98 2.38
C ARG A 149 2.55 9.17 1.30
N PRO A 150 2.37 8.26 0.33
CA PRO A 150 1.31 8.36 -0.67
C PRO A 150 -0.11 8.47 -0.06
N THR A 151 -0.38 7.74 1.03
CA THR A 151 -1.67 7.80 1.72
C THR A 151 -1.87 9.15 2.39
N LEU A 152 -0.87 9.71 3.07
CA LEU A 152 -0.91 11.06 3.63
C LEU A 152 -1.23 12.11 2.57
N PHE A 153 -0.56 12.08 1.42
CA PHE A 153 -0.84 13.01 0.32
C PHE A 153 -2.26 12.86 -0.22
N THR A 154 -2.75 11.62 -0.34
CA THR A 154 -4.12 11.36 -0.81
C THR A 154 -5.15 11.90 0.18
N VAL A 155 -4.99 11.65 1.47
CA VAL A 155 -5.88 12.19 2.51
C VAL A 155 -5.81 13.72 2.54
N ARG A 156 -4.62 14.29 2.37
CA ARG A 156 -4.43 15.74 2.32
C ARG A 156 -5.19 16.39 1.17
N GLN A 157 -5.16 15.77 -0.01
CA GLN A 157 -5.98 16.19 -1.15
C GLN A 157 -7.48 16.08 -0.86
N MET A 158 -7.94 14.97 -0.28
CA MET A 158 -9.37 14.77 0.05
C MET A 158 -9.87 15.70 1.15
N SER A 159 -8.99 16.19 2.02
CA SER A 159 -9.37 16.97 3.20
C SER A 159 -9.15 18.48 3.04
N GLY A 160 -8.84 18.96 1.83
CA GLY A 160 -8.60 20.38 1.56
C GLY A 160 -7.38 20.91 2.30
N ASP A 161 -6.25 20.21 2.24
CA ASP A 161 -4.97 20.61 2.84
C ASP A 161 -4.94 20.70 4.38
N ARG A 162 -5.92 20.11 5.08
CA ARG A 162 -5.92 20.02 6.55
C ARG A 162 -4.83 19.05 7.05
N ILE A 163 -3.63 19.57 7.27
CA ILE A 163 -2.43 18.79 7.60
C ILE A 163 -2.63 17.93 8.85
N ALA A 164 -3.12 18.49 9.96
CA ALA A 164 -3.28 17.76 11.22
C ALA A 164 -4.25 16.58 11.09
N PHE A 165 -5.39 16.80 10.43
CA PHE A 165 -6.36 15.75 10.13
C PHE A 165 -5.75 14.67 9.21
N SER A 166 -4.98 15.10 8.20
CA SER A 166 -4.35 14.19 7.24
C SER A 166 -3.34 13.26 7.89
N ILE A 167 -2.51 13.80 8.80
CA ILE A 167 -1.56 13.02 9.59
C ILE A 167 -2.32 12.01 10.46
N ALA A 168 -3.31 12.47 11.24
CA ALA A 168 -4.08 11.61 12.13
C ALA A 168 -4.74 10.45 11.37
N LEU A 169 -5.38 10.74 10.24
CA LEU A 169 -6.09 9.73 9.45
C LEU A 169 -5.13 8.79 8.71
N ALA A 170 -4.01 9.29 8.17
CA ALA A 170 -2.99 8.43 7.55
C ALA A 170 -2.34 7.50 8.58
N THR A 171 -2.05 8.01 9.79
CA THR A 171 -1.57 7.19 10.91
C THR A 171 -2.60 6.14 11.32
N LEU A 172 -3.89 6.50 11.41
CA LEU A 172 -4.96 5.55 11.71
C LEU A 172 -5.04 4.44 10.65
N CYS A 173 -4.99 4.79 9.37
CA CYS A 173 -4.98 3.81 8.28
C CYS A 173 -3.79 2.85 8.38
N GLY A 174 -2.59 3.39 8.60
CA GLY A 174 -1.38 2.59 8.80
C GLY A 174 -1.45 1.69 10.03
N ALA A 175 -1.98 2.20 11.15
CA ALA A 175 -2.15 1.45 12.38
C ALA A 175 -3.13 0.28 12.21
N ILE A 176 -4.28 0.51 11.57
CA ILE A 176 -5.24 -0.56 11.24
C ILE A 176 -4.55 -1.64 10.41
N LEU A 177 -3.75 -1.26 9.42
CA LEU A 177 -3.07 -2.21 8.54
C LEU A 177 -2.02 -3.05 9.25
N LEU A 178 -1.19 -2.42 10.08
CA LEU A 178 -0.16 -3.13 10.83
C LEU A 178 -0.76 -3.96 11.95
N PHE A 179 -1.81 -3.48 12.60
CA PHE A 179 -2.52 -4.23 13.63
C PHE A 179 -3.23 -5.45 13.05
N GLY A 180 -3.90 -5.31 11.91
CA GLY A 180 -4.53 -6.44 11.22
C GLY A 180 -3.50 -7.48 10.77
N TRP A 181 -2.35 -7.07 10.25
CA TRP A 181 -1.24 -7.99 9.97
C TRP A 181 -0.71 -8.68 11.24
N ALA A 182 -0.44 -7.92 12.31
CA ALA A 182 0.09 -8.46 13.55
C ALA A 182 -0.89 -9.46 14.19
N LEU A 183 -2.20 -9.20 14.11
CA LEU A 183 -3.23 -10.10 14.59
C LEU A 183 -3.28 -11.38 13.75
N LEU A 184 -3.22 -11.27 12.42
CA LEU A 184 -3.19 -12.43 11.51
C LEU A 184 -1.92 -13.27 11.68
N GLY A 185 -0.78 -12.65 11.96
CA GLY A 185 0.46 -13.35 12.31
C GLY A 185 0.42 -14.02 13.68
N ARG A 186 -0.50 -13.63 14.56
CA ARG A 186 -0.71 -14.23 15.89
C ARG A 186 -1.79 -15.30 15.92
N LEU A 187 -2.83 -15.14 15.10
CA LEU A 187 -3.95 -16.09 14.93
C LEU A 187 -3.52 -17.32 14.12
N GLY A 188 -2.26 -17.74 14.22
CA GLY A 188 -1.78 -18.99 13.64
C GLY A 188 -2.62 -20.15 14.15
N PHE A 189 -3.52 -20.63 13.28
CA PHE A 189 -4.14 -21.95 13.39
C PHE A 189 -3.07 -23.02 13.22
#